data_AF-A0A3B1K4H3-F1
#
_entry.id   AF-A0A3B1K4H3-F1
#
_cell.length_a   1.000
_cell.length_b   1.000
_cell.length_c   1.000
_cell.angle_alpha   90.00
_cell.angle_beta   90.00
_cell.angle_gamma   90.00
#
_symmetry.space_group_name_H-M   'P 1'
#
loop_
_entity.id
_entity.type
_entity.pdbx_description
1 polymer ?
#
loop_
_entity_poly.entity_id
_entity_poly.type
_entity_poly.pdbx_seq_one_letter_code
_entity_poly.pdbx_strand_id
1 'polypeptide(L)'
;MDDQPEMKAKNPWHRPRIIFITVLFVIGIVSMVAIGVVQNKPLHQKYKYGIVLDAGSSHTSVYIYQWPAEKENNTGMVQQMDACNVPGVGISGYSTEPNRAGDSLKSCMDKARSIIPNHRHPETPVYLGATAGMRLLEMKNAAASEKVLESVERVLQTYPFSYQGARIISGQEEGAFGWITVNYLNESLRQASGTLGALDLGGASTQITFVSGQKQESPDNSIDFRLYGHDYHVYTHSFLCYGKDQVLKLSLANEIRPVHTKTETIVVEDPCFHPGYRMNKNFQSVFNSPCVTGLSYPEKNFVHMGSGNGTKCHAAVRKVFNDSGCSYSICSFNGIFQPRVEGQFGAFSAFFFVMDFLNLTTLSLDEAKEELGKYCATPWEIIKQNHPNVKEKYLAEYCFSGTYILTLLEDGYNFTSHNWQDIKFIKKVCTLKLLKILYNSLFQQHNLSNC
;
A
#
# COMPACT_ATOMS: atom_id res chain seq x y z
N MET A 1 -17.17 8.12 106.89
CA MET A 1 -17.83 9.16 106.07
C MET A 1 -16.72 9.87 105.33
N ASP A 2 -16.94 10.02 104.02
CA ASP A 2 -16.15 10.72 103.01
C ASP A 2 -14.92 10.05 102.37
N ASP A 3 -15.18 9.65 101.12
CA ASP A 3 -14.29 9.49 99.98
C ASP A 3 -13.31 10.67 99.80
N GLN A 4 -12.10 10.35 99.35
CA GLN A 4 -11.47 11.17 98.30
C GLN A 4 -10.79 10.31 97.24
N PRO A 5 -11.08 10.53 95.95
CA PRO A 5 -10.45 9.82 94.84
C PRO A 5 -9.11 10.47 94.48
N GLU A 6 -8.06 9.66 94.34
CA GLU A 6 -6.78 10.07 93.74
C GLU A 6 -6.99 10.48 92.27
N MET A 7 -6.93 11.78 92.00
CA MET A 7 -6.82 12.30 90.64
C MET A 7 -5.44 12.00 90.07
N LYS A 8 -5.35 11.01 89.17
CA LYS A 8 -4.19 10.85 88.26
C LYS A 8 -4.06 12.12 87.40
N ALA A 9 -3.04 12.93 87.69
CA ALA A 9 -2.64 14.06 86.87
C ALA A 9 -2.34 13.60 85.44
N LYS A 10 -3.23 13.92 84.50
CA LYS A 10 -2.97 13.73 83.06
C LYS A 10 -1.84 14.67 82.67
N ASN A 11 -0.66 14.10 82.43
CA ASN A 11 0.53 14.83 82.02
C ASN A 11 0.22 15.69 80.77
N PRO A 12 0.21 17.03 80.88
CA PRO A 12 -0.33 17.93 79.85
C PRO A 12 0.50 17.93 78.56
N TRP A 13 1.69 17.33 78.61
CA TRP A 13 2.64 17.21 77.50
C TRP A 13 2.37 16.03 76.55
N HIS A 14 1.49 15.09 76.89
CA HIS A 14 1.20 13.94 76.02
C HIS A 14 0.37 14.30 74.78
N ARG A 15 -0.65 15.15 74.93
CA ARG A 15 -1.50 15.58 73.82
C ARG A 15 -0.75 16.37 72.73
N PRO A 16 0.05 17.40 73.04
CA PRO A 16 0.79 18.14 72.00
C PRO A 16 1.86 17.27 71.32
N ARG A 17 2.50 16.34 72.05
CA ARG A 17 3.46 15.38 71.46
C ARG A 17 2.79 14.40 70.49
N ILE A 18 1.63 13.86 70.85
CA ILE A 18 0.86 12.97 69.97
C ILE A 18 0.42 13.73 68.73
N ILE A 19 -0.11 14.95 68.87
CA ILE A 19 -0.50 15.80 67.74
C ILE A 19 0.70 16.07 66.83
N PHE A 20 1.87 16.40 67.40
CA PHE A 20 3.08 16.65 66.63
C PHE A 20 3.56 15.43 65.84
N ILE A 21 3.56 14.24 66.47
CA ILE A 21 3.93 12.98 65.80
C ILE A 21 2.94 12.64 64.69
N THR A 22 1.63 12.80 64.92
CA THR A 22 0.61 12.56 63.91
C THR A 22 0.75 13.53 62.73
N VAL A 23 1.04 14.81 62.99
CA VAL A 23 1.27 15.80 61.93
C VAL A 23 2.50 15.43 61.10
N LEU A 24 3.62 15.03 61.74
CA LEU A 24 4.81 14.59 61.01
C LEU A 24 4.54 13.33 60.16
N PHE A 25 3.75 12.39 60.67
CA PHE A 25 3.38 11.18 59.93
C PHE A 25 2.50 11.50 58.72
N VAL A 26 1.51 12.40 58.88
CA VAL A 26 0.67 12.88 57.78
C VAL A 26 1.50 13.62 56.74
N ILE A 27 2.43 14.49 57.16
CA ILE A 27 3.36 15.16 56.23
C ILE A 27 4.18 14.12 55.47
N GLY A 28 4.72 13.09 56.15
CA GLY A 28 5.47 12.00 55.52
C GLY A 28 4.66 11.26 54.46
N ILE A 29 3.38 10.92 54.76
CA ILE A 29 2.48 10.28 53.79
C ILE A 29 2.19 11.21 52.61
N VAL A 30 1.87 12.48 52.87
CA VAL A 30 1.58 13.46 51.81
C VAL A 30 2.81 13.65 50.93
N SER A 31 4.02 13.72 51.50
CA SER A 31 5.27 13.78 50.75
C SER A 31 5.50 12.52 49.92
N MET A 32 5.27 11.33 50.48
CA MET A 32 5.43 10.06 49.76
C MET A 32 4.44 9.94 48.58
N VAL A 33 3.17 10.31 48.80
CA VAL A 33 2.14 10.34 47.76
C VAL A 33 2.46 11.40 46.71
N ALA A 34 2.90 12.59 47.12
CA ALA A 34 3.31 13.65 46.19
C ALA A 34 4.51 13.23 45.33
N ILE A 35 5.51 12.58 45.92
CA ILE A 35 6.65 12.00 45.20
C ILE A 35 6.18 10.92 44.25
N GLY A 36 5.31 10.00 44.70
CA GLY A 36 4.70 8.98 43.85
C GLY A 36 3.94 9.59 42.67
N VAL A 37 3.14 10.64 42.88
CA VAL A 37 2.39 11.32 41.82
C VAL A 37 3.30 12.10 40.87
N VAL A 38 4.36 12.74 41.38
CA VAL A 38 5.31 13.51 40.56
C VAL A 38 6.22 12.58 39.75
N GLN A 39 6.69 11.47 40.33
CA GLN A 39 7.50 10.47 39.65
C GLN A 39 6.67 9.61 38.68
N ASN A 40 5.37 9.44 38.95
CA ASN A 40 4.45 8.71 38.07
C ASN A 40 3.71 9.63 37.10
N LYS A 41 4.16 10.88 36.92
CA LYS A 41 3.78 11.65 35.73
C LYS A 41 4.30 10.88 34.52
N PRO A 42 3.47 10.60 33.50
CA PRO A 42 3.97 9.96 32.29
C PRO A 42 5.11 10.83 31.76
N LEU A 43 6.31 10.27 31.66
CA LEU A 43 7.43 10.92 30.97
C LEU A 43 6.87 11.40 29.63
N HIS A 44 7.08 12.68 29.29
CA HIS A 44 6.63 13.21 28.00
C HIS A 44 7.25 12.33 26.91
N GLN A 45 6.46 11.41 26.35
CA GLN A 45 6.97 10.40 25.45
C GLN A 45 7.48 11.13 24.22
N LYS A 46 8.80 11.14 24.02
CA LYS A 46 9.41 11.85 22.90
C LYS A 46 9.04 11.09 21.63
N TYR A 47 8.07 11.60 20.88
CA TYR A 47 7.74 11.03 19.57
C TYR A 47 8.79 11.42 18.54
N LYS A 48 9.05 10.53 17.59
CA LYS A 48 9.75 10.78 16.34
C LYS A 48 8.74 10.71 15.20
N TYR A 49 9.08 11.33 14.08
CA TYR A 49 8.21 11.44 12.91
C TYR A 49 8.94 10.98 11.65
N GLY A 50 8.18 10.61 10.63
CA GLY A 50 8.71 10.26 9.32
C GLY A 50 7.70 10.55 8.22
N ILE A 51 8.20 10.98 7.07
CA ILE A 51 7.39 11.27 5.90
C ILE A 51 7.80 10.33 4.77
N VAL A 52 6.80 9.73 4.15
CA VAL A 52 6.96 8.76 3.08
C VAL A 52 6.04 9.18 1.94
N LEU A 53 6.60 9.30 0.74
CA LEU A 53 5.86 9.53 -0.48
C LEU A 53 5.85 8.24 -1.31
N ASP A 54 4.67 7.63 -1.45
CA ASP A 54 4.42 6.52 -2.35
C ASP A 54 4.04 7.10 -3.73
N ALA A 55 4.98 7.08 -4.66
CA ALA A 55 4.80 7.60 -6.01
C ALA A 55 4.42 6.46 -6.98
N GLY A 56 3.15 6.06 -6.89
CA GLY A 56 2.54 5.07 -7.75
C GLY A 56 2.31 5.53 -9.19
N SER A 57 1.95 4.60 -10.07
CA SER A 57 1.70 4.90 -11.49
C SER A 57 0.52 5.85 -11.72
N SER A 58 -0.51 5.75 -10.87
CA SER A 58 -1.79 6.43 -11.09
C SER A 58 -1.95 7.68 -10.21
N HIS A 59 -1.30 7.72 -9.04
CA HIS A 59 -1.31 8.84 -8.10
C HIS A 59 -0.07 8.79 -7.20
N THR A 60 0.18 9.89 -6.49
CA THR A 60 1.17 9.95 -5.40
C THR A 60 0.46 10.20 -4.08
N SER A 61 0.86 9.49 -3.02
CA SER A 61 0.33 9.69 -1.67
C SER A 61 1.46 9.99 -0.69
N VAL A 62 1.26 11.01 0.14
CA VAL A 62 2.18 11.41 1.22
C VAL A 62 1.62 10.89 2.54
N TYR A 63 2.42 10.10 3.25
CA TYR A 63 2.08 9.52 4.55
C TYR A 63 2.96 10.12 5.63
N ILE A 64 2.33 10.48 6.74
CA ILE A 64 3.00 11.03 7.92
C ILE A 64 2.88 10.01 9.04
N TYR A 65 4.01 9.62 9.58
CA TYR A 65 4.14 8.62 10.64
C TYR A 65 4.66 9.24 11.92
N GLN A 66 4.28 8.66 13.05
CA GLN A 66 4.90 8.89 14.35
C GLN A 66 5.19 7.59 15.07
N TRP A 67 6.20 7.60 15.94
CA TRP A 67 6.49 6.49 16.85
C TRP A 67 7.16 7.01 18.13
N PRO A 68 7.02 6.30 19.27
CA PRO A 68 7.83 6.57 20.44
C PRO A 68 9.33 6.46 20.12
N ALA A 69 10.17 7.30 20.73
CA ALA A 69 11.63 7.21 20.56
C ALA A 69 12.21 5.88 21.07
N GLU A 70 11.55 5.25 22.04
CA GLU A 70 11.87 3.91 22.55
C GLU A 70 11.39 2.84 21.57
N LYS A 71 12.22 1.83 21.34
CA LYS A 71 11.95 0.72 20.40
C LYS A 71 11.58 -0.55 21.17
N GLU A 72 10.69 -1.37 20.61
CA GLU A 72 10.36 -2.70 21.11
C GLU A 72 11.16 -3.73 20.29
N ASN A 73 12.07 -4.49 20.94
CA ASN A 73 12.93 -5.48 20.27
C ASN A 73 13.64 -4.91 19.01
N ASN A 74 14.26 -3.73 19.16
CA ASN A 74 14.93 -2.97 18.10
C ASN A 74 14.03 -2.47 16.95
N THR A 75 12.72 -2.61 17.07
CA THR A 75 11.75 -2.17 16.05
C THR A 75 10.82 -1.10 16.61
N GLY A 76 10.64 0.00 15.89
CA GLY A 76 9.73 1.08 16.30
C GLY A 76 8.26 0.71 16.07
N MET A 77 7.39 1.00 17.05
CA MET A 77 5.93 0.91 16.87
C MET A 77 5.43 2.18 16.17
N VAL A 78 5.27 2.07 14.86
CA VAL A 78 4.84 3.16 14.00
C VAL A 78 3.32 3.26 13.90
N GLN A 79 2.82 4.48 13.99
CA GLN A 79 1.43 4.85 13.79
C GLN A 79 1.34 5.85 12.65
N GLN A 80 0.39 5.64 11.73
CA GLN A 80 0.07 6.64 10.72
C GLN A 80 -0.72 7.78 11.38
N MET A 81 -0.19 9.00 11.31
CA MET A 81 -0.87 10.19 11.80
C MET A 81 -1.86 10.74 10.77
N ASP A 82 -1.40 10.86 9.52
CA ASP A 82 -2.18 11.49 8.45
C ASP A 82 -1.69 10.96 7.08
N ALA A 83 -2.53 11.13 6.07
CA ALA A 83 -2.22 10.87 4.68
C ALA A 83 -2.77 12.00 3.79
N CYS A 84 -2.09 12.25 2.68
CA CYS A 84 -2.48 13.25 1.69
C CYS A 84 -2.32 12.67 0.29
N ASN A 85 -3.42 12.60 -0.46
CA ASN A 85 -3.37 12.20 -1.86
C ASN A 85 -3.06 13.45 -2.70
N VAL A 86 -1.94 13.39 -3.42
CA VAL A 86 -1.50 14.47 -4.30
C VAL A 86 -2.50 14.60 -5.45
N PRO A 87 -3.07 15.79 -5.70
CA PRO A 87 -3.94 16.01 -6.85
C PRO A 87 -3.18 15.80 -8.16
N GLY A 88 -3.77 15.05 -9.10
CA GLY A 88 -3.21 14.84 -10.42
C GLY A 88 -2.89 13.37 -10.71
N VAL A 89 -1.86 13.17 -11.53
CA VAL A 89 -1.38 11.85 -11.98
C VAL A 89 -0.15 11.43 -11.18
N GLY A 90 0.27 10.17 -11.30
CA GLY A 90 1.57 9.72 -10.78
C GLY A 90 2.73 10.52 -11.39
N ILE A 91 3.87 10.60 -10.69
CA ILE A 91 4.98 11.47 -11.11
C ILE A 91 5.52 11.16 -12.52
N SER A 92 5.42 9.91 -12.97
CA SER A 92 5.81 9.51 -14.33
C SER A 92 4.98 10.17 -15.43
N GLY A 93 3.77 10.66 -15.10
CA GLY A 93 2.91 11.40 -16.03
C GLY A 93 3.44 12.80 -16.39
N TYR A 94 4.43 13.31 -15.66
CA TYR A 94 5.09 14.59 -15.94
C TYR A 94 6.34 14.44 -16.81
N SER A 95 6.51 13.32 -17.53
CA SER A 95 7.70 13.06 -18.35
C SER A 95 8.01 14.14 -19.39
N THR A 96 6.98 14.86 -19.88
CA THR A 96 7.12 15.97 -20.85
C THR A 96 7.33 17.33 -20.17
N GLU A 97 6.97 17.46 -18.89
CA GLU A 97 7.12 18.68 -18.09
C GLU A 97 7.70 18.36 -16.69
N PRO A 98 8.95 17.86 -16.57
CA PRO A 98 9.44 17.26 -15.34
C PRO A 98 9.38 18.17 -14.11
N ASN A 99 9.53 19.49 -14.29
CA ASN A 99 9.44 20.47 -13.20
C ASN A 99 8.08 20.40 -12.45
N ARG A 100 7.00 20.05 -13.15
CA ARG A 100 5.67 19.91 -12.54
C ARG A 100 5.56 18.71 -11.61
N ALA A 101 6.43 17.70 -11.75
CA ALA A 101 6.44 16.53 -10.87
C ALA A 101 6.71 16.94 -9.43
N GLY A 102 7.79 17.70 -9.19
CA GLY A 102 8.10 18.24 -7.86
C GLY A 102 7.02 19.20 -7.37
N ASP A 103 6.58 20.14 -8.22
CA ASP A 103 5.57 21.14 -7.83
C ASP A 103 4.26 20.51 -7.37
N SER A 104 3.86 19.38 -7.96
CA SER A 104 2.64 18.66 -7.57
C SER A 104 2.63 18.29 -6.08
N LEU A 105 3.81 18.03 -5.49
CA LEU A 105 3.95 17.55 -4.12
C LEU A 105 3.76 18.64 -3.06
N LYS A 106 3.88 19.92 -3.45
CA LYS A 106 3.92 21.06 -2.51
C LYS A 106 2.72 21.10 -1.58
N SER A 107 1.51 20.89 -2.11
CA SER A 107 0.27 20.95 -1.30
C SER A 107 0.29 19.95 -0.14
N CYS A 108 0.72 18.71 -0.39
CA CYS A 108 0.81 17.68 0.66
C CYS A 108 2.02 17.88 1.58
N MET A 109 3.13 18.38 1.05
CA MET A 109 4.31 18.69 1.87
C MET A 109 4.09 19.89 2.81
N ASP A 110 3.33 20.89 2.37
CA ASP A 110 2.87 22.00 3.22
C ASP A 110 1.99 21.51 4.36
N LYS A 111 1.07 20.57 4.06
CA LYS A 111 0.26 19.90 5.09
C LYS A 111 1.16 19.15 6.09
N ALA A 112 2.15 18.40 5.61
CA ALA A 112 3.10 17.72 6.50
C ALA A 112 3.86 18.68 7.42
N ARG A 113 4.33 19.82 6.87
CA ARG A 113 4.99 20.89 7.63
C ARG A 113 4.09 21.48 8.71
N SER A 114 2.79 21.61 8.47
CA SER A 114 1.84 22.11 9.47
C SER A 114 1.50 21.12 10.58
N ILE A 115 1.58 19.80 10.30
CA ILE A 115 1.20 18.75 11.25
C ILE A 115 2.35 18.43 12.22
N ILE A 116 3.58 18.37 11.70
CA ILE A 116 4.75 17.97 12.48
C ILE A 116 5.26 19.19 13.28
N PRO A 117 5.60 19.05 14.58
CA PRO A 117 6.12 20.16 15.36
C PRO A 117 7.42 20.75 14.77
N ASN A 118 7.55 22.08 14.73
CA ASN A 118 8.69 22.77 14.10
C ASN A 118 10.06 22.29 14.61
N HIS A 119 10.19 22.04 15.93
CA HIS A 119 11.44 21.57 16.53
C HIS A 119 11.82 20.13 16.12
N ARG A 120 10.91 19.39 15.47
CA ARG A 120 11.11 18.03 14.96
C ARG A 120 11.39 18.00 13.46
N HIS A 121 11.18 19.10 12.73
CA HIS A 121 11.38 19.12 11.28
C HIS A 121 12.80 18.65 10.88
N PRO A 122 13.90 19.16 11.48
CA PRO A 122 15.25 18.81 11.01
C PRO A 122 15.62 17.33 11.23
N GLU A 123 14.99 16.65 12.19
CA GLU A 123 15.21 15.22 12.46
C GLU A 123 14.18 14.31 11.79
N THR A 124 13.15 14.88 11.14
CA THR A 124 12.11 14.10 10.48
C THR A 124 12.57 13.71 9.08
N PRO A 125 12.87 12.42 8.83
CA PRO A 125 13.19 11.96 7.49
C PRO A 125 12.03 12.12 6.51
N VAL A 126 12.34 12.52 5.28
CA VAL A 126 11.44 12.47 4.13
C VAL A 126 12.06 11.65 3.00
N TYR A 127 11.26 10.72 2.47
CA TYR A 127 11.66 9.80 1.42
C TYR A 127 10.57 9.68 0.36
N LEU A 128 10.96 9.50 -0.90
CA LEU A 128 10.05 9.13 -1.98
C LEU A 128 10.47 7.79 -2.60
N GLY A 129 9.54 6.84 -2.62
CA GLY A 129 9.66 5.58 -3.33
C GLY A 129 8.73 5.58 -4.54
N ALA A 130 9.30 5.59 -5.75
CA ALA A 130 8.53 5.47 -6.98
C ALA A 130 8.46 4.02 -7.44
N THR A 131 7.29 3.59 -7.93
CA THR A 131 7.04 2.18 -8.25
C THR A 131 7.01 1.94 -9.76
N ALA A 132 6.18 0.98 -10.22
CA ALA A 132 6.13 0.53 -11.61
C ALA A 132 5.88 1.65 -12.64
N GLY A 133 5.19 2.74 -12.29
CA GLY A 133 5.00 3.87 -13.22
C GLY A 133 6.33 4.50 -13.66
N MET A 134 7.25 4.70 -12.70
CA MET A 134 8.59 5.20 -13.00
C MET A 134 9.50 4.13 -13.62
N ARG A 135 9.35 2.84 -13.27
CA ARG A 135 10.04 1.75 -13.98
C ARG A 135 9.70 1.76 -15.47
N LEU A 136 8.41 1.90 -15.81
CA LEU A 136 7.97 2.01 -17.21
C LEU A 136 8.51 3.27 -17.89
N LEU A 137 8.55 4.41 -17.19
CA LEU A 137 9.15 5.62 -17.75
C LEU A 137 10.65 5.45 -17.99
N GLU A 138 11.39 4.87 -17.04
CA GLU A 138 12.82 4.60 -17.16
C GLU A 138 13.14 3.70 -18.35
N MET A 139 12.37 2.61 -18.52
CA MET A 139 12.47 1.73 -19.69
C MET A 139 12.22 2.46 -21.02
N LYS A 140 11.27 3.41 -21.02
CA LYS A 140 10.89 4.17 -22.23
C LYS A 140 11.87 5.30 -22.54
N ASN A 141 12.31 6.02 -21.52
CA ASN A 141 13.11 7.23 -21.60
C ASN A 141 13.78 7.51 -20.23
N ALA A 142 14.96 6.91 -20.03
CA ALA A 142 15.74 7.07 -18.80
C ALA A 142 16.04 8.52 -18.45
N ALA A 143 16.38 9.36 -19.43
CA ALA A 143 16.68 10.79 -19.20
C ALA A 143 15.45 11.58 -18.72
N ALA A 144 14.25 11.24 -19.19
CA ALA A 144 13.01 11.84 -18.69
C ALA A 144 12.70 11.36 -17.26
N SER A 145 12.95 10.08 -16.97
CA SER A 145 12.80 9.52 -15.63
C SER A 145 13.71 10.23 -14.61
N GLU A 146 14.98 10.42 -14.96
CA GLU A 146 15.97 11.13 -14.14
C GLU A 146 15.53 12.58 -13.87
N LYS A 147 15.14 13.34 -14.91
CA LYS A 147 14.65 14.72 -14.74
C LYS A 147 13.42 14.83 -13.84
N VAL A 148 12.54 13.82 -13.85
CA VAL A 148 11.38 13.77 -12.94
C VAL A 148 11.85 13.58 -11.50
N LEU A 149 12.77 12.66 -11.24
CA LEU A 149 13.34 12.44 -9.90
C LEU A 149 14.13 13.64 -9.40
N GLU A 150 14.94 14.28 -10.25
CA GLU A 150 15.66 15.53 -9.92
C GLU A 150 14.69 16.64 -9.53
N SER A 151 13.54 16.75 -10.22
CA SER A 151 12.53 17.74 -9.87
C SER A 151 11.89 17.46 -8.52
N VAL A 152 11.64 16.19 -8.21
CA VAL A 152 11.11 15.77 -6.92
C VAL A 152 12.13 16.07 -5.82
N GLU A 153 13.39 15.66 -6.00
CA GLU A 153 14.49 15.92 -5.06
C GLU A 153 14.60 17.42 -4.75
N ARG A 154 14.67 18.26 -5.78
CA ARG A 154 14.78 19.70 -5.64
C ARG A 154 13.66 20.28 -4.77
N VAL A 155 12.42 19.85 -4.98
CA VAL A 155 11.29 20.33 -4.18
C VAL A 155 11.35 19.80 -2.76
N LEU A 156 11.63 18.51 -2.55
CA LEU A 156 11.72 17.93 -1.20
C LEU A 156 12.82 18.59 -0.35
N GLN A 157 13.94 18.97 -0.96
CA GLN A 157 15.04 19.69 -0.30
C GLN A 157 14.69 21.13 0.11
N THR A 158 13.61 21.73 -0.44
CA THR A 158 13.16 23.07 -0.01
C THR A 158 12.39 23.06 1.31
N TYR A 159 11.95 21.88 1.78
CA TYR A 159 11.22 21.73 3.03
C TYR A 159 12.18 21.52 4.21
N PRO A 160 11.81 21.91 5.45
CA PRO A 160 12.69 21.85 6.62
C PRO A 160 12.91 20.43 7.17
N PHE A 161 12.61 19.40 6.37
CA PHE A 161 12.74 17.99 6.73
C PHE A 161 14.10 17.44 6.35
N SER A 162 14.52 16.36 7.00
CA SER A 162 15.73 15.65 6.61
C SER A 162 15.48 14.88 5.32
N TYR A 163 15.91 15.41 4.17
CA TYR A 163 15.81 14.69 2.90
C TYR A 163 16.76 13.50 2.89
N GLN A 164 16.25 12.36 2.46
CA GLN A 164 16.99 11.11 2.50
C GLN A 164 16.99 10.35 1.16
N GLY A 165 16.28 10.85 0.15
CA GLY A 165 16.31 10.31 -1.20
C GLY A 165 14.95 10.16 -1.87
N ALA A 166 14.95 10.28 -3.19
CA ALA A 166 13.87 9.93 -4.09
C ALA A 166 14.40 8.90 -5.09
N ARG A 167 13.85 7.69 -5.11
CA ARG A 167 14.33 6.61 -5.99
C ARG A 167 13.21 5.74 -6.52
N ILE A 168 13.50 5.03 -7.60
CA ILE A 168 12.66 3.94 -8.10
C ILE A 168 12.95 2.69 -7.26
N ILE A 169 11.94 2.13 -6.62
CA ILE A 169 12.08 0.88 -5.85
C ILE A 169 11.91 -0.33 -6.77
N SER A 170 12.67 -1.39 -6.50
CA SER A 170 12.52 -2.66 -7.22
C SER A 170 11.16 -3.29 -6.97
N GLY A 171 10.76 -4.23 -7.82
CA GLY A 171 9.51 -4.95 -7.64
C GLY A 171 9.49 -5.80 -6.38
N GLN A 172 10.62 -6.43 -6.05
CA GLN A 172 10.76 -7.24 -4.85
C GLN A 172 10.71 -6.38 -3.57
N GLU A 173 11.33 -5.19 -3.58
CA GLU A 173 11.19 -4.24 -2.47
C GLU A 173 9.74 -3.83 -2.25
N GLU A 174 9.02 -3.48 -3.32
CA GLU A 174 7.60 -3.12 -3.25
C GLU A 174 6.75 -4.23 -2.63
N GLY A 175 6.92 -5.48 -3.10
CA GLY A 175 6.21 -6.64 -2.58
C GLY A 175 6.56 -6.94 -1.11
N ALA A 176 7.86 -7.00 -0.78
CA ALA A 176 8.34 -7.24 0.58
C ALA A 176 7.83 -6.18 1.56
N PHE A 177 7.85 -4.91 1.20
CA PHE A 177 7.37 -3.86 2.09
C PHE A 177 5.84 -3.89 2.26
N GLY A 178 5.10 -4.27 1.21
CA GLY A 178 3.67 -4.58 1.31
C GLY A 178 3.39 -5.70 2.33
N TRP A 179 4.17 -6.77 2.26
CA TRP A 179 4.08 -7.90 3.21
C TRP A 179 4.38 -7.52 4.65
N ILE A 180 5.44 -6.72 4.88
CA ILE A 180 5.78 -6.20 6.22
C ILE A 180 4.60 -5.40 6.77
N THR A 181 3.98 -4.60 5.92
CA THR A 181 2.86 -3.75 6.31
C THR A 181 1.64 -4.55 6.76
N VAL A 182 1.23 -5.55 5.96
CA VAL A 182 0.08 -6.39 6.28
C VAL A 182 0.31 -7.15 7.60
N ASN A 183 1.51 -7.70 7.79
CA ASN A 183 1.83 -8.45 9.00
C ASN A 183 2.06 -7.57 10.24
N TYR A 184 2.55 -6.35 10.06
CA TYR A 184 2.61 -5.37 11.15
C TYR A 184 1.21 -5.01 11.64
N LEU A 185 0.28 -4.75 10.72
CA LEU A 185 -1.10 -4.39 11.05
C LEU A 185 -1.89 -5.55 11.67
N ASN A 186 -1.53 -6.78 11.34
CA ASN A 186 -2.10 -7.99 11.92
C ASN A 186 -1.42 -8.42 13.25
N GLU A 187 -0.42 -7.66 13.71
CA GLU A 187 0.43 -7.98 14.88
C GLU A 187 1.18 -9.34 14.80
N SER A 188 1.14 -10.03 13.66
CA SER A 188 1.75 -11.35 13.47
C SER A 188 3.28 -11.31 13.57
N LEU A 189 3.91 -10.20 13.15
CA LEU A 189 5.37 -10.04 13.27
C LEU A 189 5.87 -10.05 14.72
N ARG A 190 5.03 -9.69 15.70
CA ARG A 190 5.39 -9.62 17.13
C ARG A 190 5.24 -10.95 17.83
N GLN A 191 4.24 -11.73 17.42
CA GLN A 191 3.84 -12.96 18.12
C GLN A 191 4.55 -14.21 17.58
N ALA A 192 5.30 -14.08 16.48
CA ALA A 192 5.86 -15.21 15.71
C ALA A 192 4.80 -16.27 15.34
N SER A 193 3.53 -15.88 15.34
CA SER A 193 2.43 -16.65 14.80
C SER A 193 2.46 -16.49 13.28
N GLY A 194 1.99 -17.51 12.55
CA GLY A 194 2.07 -17.56 11.09
C GLY A 194 1.73 -16.22 10.41
N THR A 195 2.51 -15.87 9.39
CA THR A 195 2.39 -14.59 8.69
C THR A 195 1.34 -14.65 7.58
N LEU A 196 0.65 -13.54 7.35
CA LEU A 196 -0.18 -13.34 6.17
C LEU A 196 0.69 -13.21 4.92
N GLY A 197 0.26 -13.77 3.81
CA GLY A 197 0.71 -13.34 2.50
C GLY A 197 0.16 -11.94 2.15
N ALA A 198 0.75 -11.30 1.16
CA ALA A 198 0.37 -9.98 0.69
C ALA A 198 0.17 -9.99 -0.82
N LEU A 199 -0.98 -9.43 -1.25
CA LEU A 199 -1.35 -9.23 -2.64
C LEU A 199 -1.56 -7.74 -2.88
N ASP A 200 -0.74 -7.16 -3.75
CA ASP A 200 -0.83 -5.74 -4.13
C ASP A 200 -1.19 -5.63 -5.61
N LEU A 201 -2.15 -4.75 -5.92
CA LEU A 201 -2.52 -4.43 -7.29
C LEU A 201 -2.49 -2.92 -7.50
N GLY A 202 -1.55 -2.48 -8.32
CA GLY A 202 -1.44 -1.11 -8.79
C GLY A 202 -1.97 -0.94 -10.22
N GLY A 203 -1.75 0.25 -10.78
CA GLY A 203 -2.07 0.55 -12.17
C GLY A 203 -1.08 -0.07 -13.16
N ALA A 204 0.20 -0.19 -12.78
CA ALA A 204 1.27 -0.65 -13.68
C ALA A 204 1.91 -2.01 -13.34
N SER A 205 1.74 -2.51 -12.13
CA SER A 205 2.19 -3.85 -11.71
C SER A 205 1.27 -4.45 -10.66
N THR A 206 1.47 -5.73 -10.39
CA THR A 206 0.90 -6.46 -9.25
C THR A 206 2.00 -7.26 -8.56
N GLN A 207 1.86 -7.46 -7.26
CA GLN A 207 2.80 -8.21 -6.44
C GLN A 207 2.09 -9.30 -5.66
N ILE A 208 2.80 -10.40 -5.48
CA ILE A 208 2.46 -11.49 -4.55
C ILE A 208 3.67 -11.75 -3.68
N THR A 209 3.47 -11.83 -2.37
CA THR A 209 4.57 -12.00 -1.40
C THR A 209 4.11 -12.82 -0.21
N PHE A 210 4.80 -13.90 0.12
CA PHE A 210 4.44 -14.76 1.26
C PHE A 210 5.61 -15.65 1.69
N VAL A 211 5.55 -16.16 2.91
CA VAL A 211 6.48 -17.19 3.41
C VAL A 211 5.96 -18.54 2.92
N SER A 212 6.82 -19.34 2.28
CA SER A 212 6.48 -20.70 1.85
C SER A 212 7.42 -21.71 2.51
N GLY A 213 6.88 -22.87 2.90
CA GLY A 213 7.68 -24.01 3.36
C GLY A 213 8.26 -24.86 2.22
N GLN A 214 7.92 -24.52 0.96
CA GLN A 214 8.37 -25.27 -0.22
C GLN A 214 9.80 -24.87 -0.61
N LYS A 215 10.49 -25.75 -1.34
CA LYS A 215 11.83 -25.48 -1.85
C LYS A 215 11.77 -24.30 -2.81
N GLN A 216 12.56 -23.26 -2.54
CA GLN A 216 12.72 -22.14 -3.46
C GLN A 216 13.52 -22.57 -4.69
N GLU A 217 12.93 -22.42 -5.87
CA GLU A 217 13.59 -22.75 -7.15
C GLU A 217 14.07 -21.51 -7.92
N SER A 218 13.66 -20.32 -7.47
CA SER A 218 14.08 -19.04 -8.04
C SER A 218 14.63 -18.11 -6.94
N PRO A 219 15.96 -18.12 -6.68
CA PRO A 219 16.57 -17.26 -5.67
C PRO A 219 16.30 -15.76 -5.88
N ASP A 220 16.17 -15.31 -7.13
CA ASP A 220 15.87 -13.91 -7.48
C ASP A 220 14.48 -13.44 -7.03
N ASN A 221 13.58 -14.40 -6.75
CA ASN A 221 12.25 -14.17 -6.20
C ASN A 221 12.19 -14.42 -4.68
N SER A 222 13.33 -14.40 -3.99
CA SER A 222 13.39 -14.51 -2.53
C SER A 222 14.07 -13.30 -1.90
N ILE A 223 13.55 -12.86 -0.75
CA ILE A 223 14.18 -11.85 0.08
C ILE A 223 14.22 -12.34 1.52
N ASP A 224 15.39 -12.19 2.15
CA ASP A 224 15.59 -12.42 3.57
C ASP A 224 15.50 -11.12 4.37
N PHE A 225 14.85 -11.18 5.53
CA PHE A 225 14.90 -10.10 6.49
C PHE A 225 14.75 -10.59 7.93
N ARG A 226 15.33 -9.82 8.85
CA ARG A 226 15.16 -10.01 10.30
C ARG A 226 14.25 -8.93 10.86
N LEU A 227 13.11 -9.32 11.44
CA LEU A 227 12.12 -8.41 12.03
C LEU A 227 11.75 -8.90 13.43
N TYR A 228 11.75 -8.01 14.42
CA TYR A 228 11.45 -8.34 15.83
C TYR A 228 12.28 -9.52 16.39
N GLY A 229 13.51 -9.72 15.88
CA GLY A 229 14.39 -10.81 16.31
C GLY A 229 14.26 -12.11 15.52
N HIS A 230 13.26 -12.23 14.64
CA HIS A 230 12.98 -13.42 13.83
C HIS A 230 13.46 -13.25 12.38
N ASP A 231 14.04 -14.31 11.82
CA ASP A 231 14.45 -14.37 10.42
C ASP A 231 13.29 -14.90 9.57
N TYR A 232 13.04 -14.24 8.44
CA TYR A 232 12.00 -14.60 7.50
C TYR A 232 12.61 -14.76 6.11
N HIS A 233 12.36 -15.92 5.50
CA HIS A 233 12.65 -16.19 4.09
C HIS A 233 11.36 -16.05 3.29
N VAL A 234 11.28 -15.02 2.45
CA VAL A 234 10.01 -14.62 1.82
C VAL A 234 10.10 -14.71 0.32
N TYR A 235 9.17 -15.45 -0.28
CA TYR A 235 8.95 -15.42 -1.71
C TYR A 235 8.28 -14.08 -2.06
N THR A 236 8.81 -13.38 -3.05
CA THR A 236 8.24 -12.14 -3.57
C THR A 236 8.44 -12.04 -5.07
N HIS A 237 7.38 -11.70 -5.79
CA HIS A 237 7.48 -11.40 -7.21
C HIS A 237 6.58 -10.23 -7.59
N SER A 238 7.02 -9.47 -8.59
CA SER A 238 6.35 -8.28 -9.10
C SER A 238 6.19 -8.39 -10.61
N PHE A 239 4.94 -8.54 -11.04
CA PHE A 239 4.59 -8.65 -12.45
C PHE A 239 4.42 -7.24 -13.03
N LEU A 240 5.51 -6.67 -13.53
CA LEU A 240 5.47 -5.42 -14.29
C LEU A 240 4.58 -5.60 -15.53
N CYS A 241 3.80 -4.57 -15.89
CA CYS A 241 2.77 -4.59 -16.94
C CYS A 241 1.49 -5.37 -16.60
N TYR A 242 1.42 -6.02 -15.44
CA TYR A 242 0.23 -6.68 -14.92
C TYR A 242 -0.46 -5.84 -13.82
N GLY A 243 -0.34 -4.52 -13.91
CA GLY A 243 -1.25 -3.63 -13.19
C GLY A 243 -2.53 -3.42 -14.00
N LYS A 244 -3.66 -3.14 -13.33
CA LYS A 244 -4.97 -3.11 -13.99
C LYS A 244 -5.04 -2.17 -15.20
N ASP A 245 -4.35 -1.03 -15.16
CA ASP A 245 -4.38 -0.03 -16.23
C ASP A 245 -3.55 -0.51 -17.45
N GLN A 246 -2.47 -1.24 -17.21
CA GLN A 246 -1.61 -1.80 -18.27
C GLN A 246 -2.24 -3.04 -18.91
N VAL A 247 -2.89 -3.90 -18.11
CA VAL A 247 -3.63 -5.04 -18.66
C VAL A 247 -4.81 -4.59 -19.50
N LEU A 248 -5.50 -3.51 -19.11
CA LEU A 248 -6.54 -2.91 -19.96
C LEU A 248 -5.98 -2.49 -21.33
N LYS A 249 -4.81 -1.85 -21.35
CA LYS A 249 -4.15 -1.48 -22.61
C LYS A 249 -3.73 -2.71 -23.43
N LEU A 250 -3.19 -3.73 -22.79
CA LEU A 250 -2.81 -5.00 -23.43
C LEU A 250 -4.03 -5.70 -24.05
N SER A 251 -5.12 -5.81 -23.30
CA SER A 251 -6.39 -6.39 -23.75
C SER A 251 -6.95 -5.60 -24.94
N LEU A 252 -7.03 -4.28 -24.84
CA LEU A 252 -7.49 -3.43 -25.95
C LEU A 252 -6.58 -3.53 -27.17
N ALA A 253 -5.27 -3.62 -26.99
CA ALA A 253 -4.33 -3.81 -28.09
C ALA A 253 -4.57 -5.13 -28.83
N ASN A 254 -4.87 -6.21 -28.10
CA ASN A 254 -5.24 -7.50 -28.70
C ASN A 254 -6.51 -7.41 -29.54
N GLU A 255 -7.49 -6.59 -29.14
CA GLU A 255 -8.72 -6.37 -29.91
C GLU A 255 -8.54 -5.39 -31.09
N ILE A 256 -7.59 -4.45 -31.00
CA ILE A 256 -7.26 -3.50 -32.07
C ILE A 256 -6.45 -4.16 -33.19
N ARG A 257 -5.49 -5.04 -32.86
CA ARG A 257 -4.57 -5.65 -33.84
C ARG A 257 -5.28 -6.35 -35.02
N PRO A 258 -6.41 -7.05 -34.87
CA PRO A 258 -7.10 -7.64 -36.02
C PRO A 258 -7.80 -6.63 -36.95
N VAL A 259 -8.11 -5.42 -36.46
CA VAL A 259 -8.94 -4.44 -37.17
C VAL A 259 -8.21 -3.16 -37.58
N HIS A 260 -6.95 -2.98 -37.18
CA HIS A 260 -6.19 -1.74 -37.38
C HIS A 260 -5.93 -1.33 -38.83
N THR A 261 -5.90 -2.29 -39.76
CA THR A 261 -5.61 -2.05 -41.19
C THR A 261 -6.84 -1.60 -41.98
N LYS A 262 -8.03 -1.64 -41.38
CA LYS A 262 -9.25 -1.21 -42.06
C LYS A 262 -9.18 0.27 -42.44
N THR A 263 -9.71 0.58 -43.62
CA THR A 263 -9.82 1.94 -44.17
C THR A 263 -11.06 2.68 -43.68
N GLU A 264 -12.08 1.93 -43.23
CA GLU A 264 -13.31 2.44 -42.64
C GLU A 264 -13.12 2.84 -41.17
N THR A 265 -14.16 3.44 -40.59
CA THR A 265 -14.21 3.74 -39.14
C THR A 265 -13.93 2.48 -38.32
N ILE A 266 -12.86 2.53 -37.54
CA ILE A 266 -12.45 1.40 -36.69
C ILE A 266 -13.35 1.37 -35.46
N VAL A 267 -14.10 0.29 -35.30
CA VAL A 267 -14.92 0.02 -34.12
C VAL A 267 -14.31 -1.17 -33.37
N VAL A 268 -14.06 -0.97 -32.08
CA VAL A 268 -13.58 -2.00 -31.16
C VAL A 268 -14.72 -2.28 -30.20
N GLU A 269 -15.38 -3.41 -30.41
CA GLU A 269 -16.39 -3.93 -29.48
C GLU A 269 -15.69 -4.66 -28.34
N ASP A 270 -15.97 -4.24 -27.12
CA ASP A 270 -15.28 -4.70 -25.93
C ASP A 270 -16.30 -5.31 -24.94
N PRO A 271 -16.21 -6.62 -24.68
CA PRO A 271 -17.13 -7.29 -23.76
C PRO A 271 -16.95 -6.87 -22.30
N CYS A 272 -15.83 -6.22 -21.96
CA CYS A 272 -15.51 -5.77 -20.60
C CYS A 272 -16.04 -4.37 -20.26
N PHE A 273 -16.77 -3.73 -21.18
CA PHE A 273 -17.43 -2.45 -20.95
C PHE A 273 -18.94 -2.60 -21.11
N HIS A 274 -19.68 -1.80 -20.34
CA HIS A 274 -21.13 -1.88 -20.24
C HIS A 274 -21.84 -1.68 -21.60
N PRO A 275 -22.98 -2.34 -21.85
CA PRO A 275 -23.77 -2.12 -23.07
C PRO A 275 -24.15 -0.65 -23.21
N GLY A 276 -23.94 -0.09 -24.39
CA GLY A 276 -24.20 1.34 -24.66
C GLY A 276 -23.07 2.28 -24.25
N TYR A 277 -22.01 1.79 -23.61
CA TYR A 277 -20.77 2.56 -23.47
C TYR A 277 -20.19 2.85 -24.86
N ARG A 278 -19.85 4.12 -25.12
CA ARG A 278 -19.28 4.54 -26.39
C ARG A 278 -18.33 5.71 -26.20
N MET A 279 -17.08 5.56 -26.61
CA MET A 279 -16.07 6.61 -26.53
C MET A 279 -15.17 6.63 -27.77
N ASN A 280 -14.84 7.83 -28.26
CA ASN A 280 -13.81 8.00 -29.27
C ASN A 280 -12.44 8.05 -28.58
N LYS A 281 -11.55 7.13 -28.96
CA LYS A 281 -10.20 7.02 -28.39
C LYS A 281 -9.15 7.08 -29.50
N ASN A 282 -7.96 7.50 -29.13
CA ASN A 282 -6.81 7.50 -30.02
C ASN A 282 -5.97 6.24 -29.79
N PHE A 283 -5.40 5.67 -30.86
CA PHE A 283 -4.50 4.51 -30.76
C PHE A 283 -3.35 4.77 -29.78
N GLN A 284 -2.80 5.99 -29.78
CA GLN A 284 -1.72 6.38 -28.89
C GLN A 284 -2.10 6.24 -27.41
N SER A 285 -3.38 6.33 -27.02
CA SER A 285 -3.80 6.12 -25.63
C SER A 285 -3.59 4.66 -25.15
N VAL A 286 -3.54 3.71 -26.09
CA VAL A 286 -3.31 2.28 -25.87
C VAL A 286 -1.82 1.93 -26.09
N PHE A 287 -1.25 2.36 -27.22
CA PHE A 287 0.11 1.99 -27.64
C PHE A 287 1.24 2.88 -27.09
N ASN A 288 0.94 3.86 -26.23
CA ASN A 288 1.98 4.71 -25.62
C ASN A 288 2.75 4.06 -24.45
N SER A 289 2.48 2.81 -24.13
CA SER A 289 3.11 2.09 -23.01
C SER A 289 4.15 1.08 -23.49
N PRO A 290 5.31 0.96 -22.82
CA PRO A 290 6.27 -0.12 -23.06
C PRO A 290 5.67 -1.53 -22.93
N CYS A 291 4.57 -1.66 -22.18
CA CYS A 291 3.86 -2.91 -21.99
C CYS A 291 3.19 -3.41 -23.27
N VAL A 292 2.82 -2.52 -24.19
CA VAL A 292 2.13 -2.89 -25.42
C VAL A 292 3.15 -2.91 -26.56
N THR A 293 3.68 -4.11 -26.86
CA THR A 293 4.65 -4.29 -27.93
C THR A 293 3.99 -4.34 -29.31
N GLY A 294 4.69 -3.88 -30.33
CA GLY A 294 4.32 -4.11 -31.73
C GLY A 294 3.53 -2.98 -32.37
N LEU A 295 4.09 -2.52 -33.50
CA LEU A 295 3.61 -1.53 -34.46
C LEU A 295 3.61 -0.07 -33.96
N SER A 296 4.35 0.78 -34.67
CA SER A 296 4.21 2.23 -34.60
C SER A 296 2.93 2.60 -35.36
N TYR A 297 1.83 2.73 -34.64
CA TYR A 297 0.56 3.09 -35.25
C TYR A 297 0.54 4.60 -35.59
N PRO A 298 0.09 4.98 -36.80
CA PRO A 298 -0.19 6.38 -37.10
C PRO A 298 -1.27 6.92 -36.15
N GLU A 299 -1.34 8.24 -35.99
CA GLU A 299 -2.41 8.91 -35.23
C GLU A 299 -3.77 8.61 -35.86
N LYS A 300 -4.40 7.52 -35.41
CA LYS A 300 -5.73 7.09 -35.79
C LYS A 300 -6.63 7.04 -34.57
N ASN A 301 -7.92 7.25 -34.82
CA ASN A 301 -8.96 7.12 -33.81
C ASN A 301 -9.75 5.83 -34.03
N PHE A 302 -10.29 5.29 -32.96
CA PHE A 302 -11.28 4.22 -32.98
C PHE A 302 -12.45 4.55 -32.06
N VAL A 303 -13.60 3.94 -32.35
CA VAL A 303 -14.77 3.97 -31.50
C VAL A 303 -14.72 2.75 -30.59
N HIS A 304 -14.58 2.97 -29.28
CA HIS A 304 -14.64 1.92 -28.27
C HIS A 304 -16.09 1.75 -27.83
N MET A 305 -16.65 0.55 -28.02
CA MET A 305 -18.04 0.23 -27.70
C MET A 305 -18.11 -0.92 -26.70
N GLY A 306 -18.92 -0.77 -25.65
CA GLY A 306 -19.14 -1.83 -24.68
C GLY A 306 -20.29 -2.75 -25.08
N SER A 307 -20.09 -4.06 -24.95
CA SER A 307 -21.12 -5.08 -25.18
C SER A 307 -21.54 -5.86 -23.93
N GLY A 308 -20.84 -5.69 -22.81
CA GLY A 308 -21.25 -6.16 -21.48
C GLY A 308 -21.47 -7.66 -21.37
N ASN A 309 -20.45 -8.47 -21.70
CA ASN A 309 -20.55 -9.92 -21.65
C ASN A 309 -19.45 -10.51 -20.78
N GLY A 310 -19.80 -10.93 -19.55
CA GLY A 310 -18.83 -11.42 -18.56
C GLY A 310 -17.97 -12.58 -19.06
N THR A 311 -18.55 -13.57 -19.72
CA THR A 311 -17.80 -14.74 -20.25
C THR A 311 -16.82 -14.34 -21.34
N LYS A 312 -17.24 -13.49 -22.30
CA LYS A 312 -16.34 -12.98 -23.34
C LYS A 312 -15.27 -12.06 -22.76
N CYS A 313 -15.60 -11.31 -21.70
CA CYS A 313 -14.65 -10.45 -21.00
C CYS A 313 -13.56 -11.28 -20.31
N HIS A 314 -13.95 -12.32 -19.56
CA HIS A 314 -12.98 -13.26 -18.96
C HIS A 314 -12.08 -13.86 -20.04
N ALA A 315 -12.65 -14.33 -21.16
CA ALA A 315 -11.86 -14.87 -22.27
C ALA A 315 -10.91 -13.82 -22.90
N ALA A 316 -11.30 -12.56 -23.00
CA ALA A 316 -10.45 -11.49 -23.52
C ALA A 316 -9.29 -11.17 -22.57
N VAL A 317 -9.57 -11.06 -21.27
CA VAL A 317 -8.57 -10.85 -20.22
C VAL A 317 -7.60 -12.03 -20.14
N ARG A 318 -8.11 -13.26 -20.23
CA ARG A 318 -7.31 -14.49 -20.11
C ARG A 318 -6.21 -14.60 -21.15
N LYS A 319 -6.44 -14.05 -22.36
CA LYS A 319 -5.44 -14.00 -23.45
C LYS A 319 -4.20 -13.18 -23.12
N VAL A 320 -4.24 -12.32 -22.09
CA VAL A 320 -3.08 -11.53 -21.69
C VAL A 320 -2.06 -12.38 -20.91
N PHE A 321 -2.52 -13.45 -20.26
CA PHE A 321 -1.67 -14.37 -19.52
C PHE A 321 -1.12 -15.46 -20.43
N ASN A 322 0.17 -15.73 -20.32
CA ASN A 322 0.81 -16.80 -21.07
C ASN A 322 1.21 -17.95 -20.13
N ASP A 323 0.57 -19.12 -20.28
CA ASP A 323 0.93 -20.31 -19.49
C ASP A 323 1.76 -21.31 -20.30
N SER A 324 2.20 -20.93 -21.49
CA SER A 324 3.07 -21.77 -22.30
C SER A 324 4.48 -21.80 -21.69
N GLY A 325 4.85 -22.99 -21.21
CA GLY A 325 6.19 -23.26 -20.67
C GLY A 325 6.34 -22.90 -19.19
N CYS A 326 6.86 -23.85 -18.42
CA CYS A 326 7.33 -23.64 -17.06
C CYS A 326 8.61 -24.45 -16.88
N SER A 327 9.72 -23.77 -16.61
CA SER A 327 11.03 -24.41 -16.38
C SER A 327 11.22 -24.87 -14.93
N TYR A 328 10.25 -24.59 -14.08
CA TYR A 328 10.24 -24.90 -12.66
C TYR A 328 9.19 -25.96 -12.33
N SER A 329 9.14 -26.44 -11.09
CA SER A 329 8.12 -27.41 -10.67
C SER A 329 6.68 -26.88 -10.75
N ILE A 330 6.52 -25.59 -10.49
CA ILE A 330 5.25 -24.87 -10.58
C ILE A 330 5.50 -23.42 -10.95
N CYS A 331 4.66 -22.89 -11.82
CA CYS A 331 4.67 -21.48 -12.20
C CYS A 331 3.29 -20.88 -11.96
N SER A 332 3.26 -19.55 -11.85
CA SER A 332 2.05 -18.77 -12.05
C SER A 332 1.79 -18.62 -13.54
N PHE A 333 2.22 -17.51 -14.13
CA PHE A 333 2.13 -17.23 -15.56
C PHE A 333 3.46 -16.65 -16.07
N ASN A 334 3.63 -16.62 -17.39
CA ASN A 334 4.86 -16.24 -18.11
C ASN A 334 6.09 -17.06 -17.71
N GLY A 335 5.91 -18.32 -17.29
CA GLY A 335 7.01 -19.19 -16.86
C GLY A 335 7.69 -18.74 -15.56
N ILE A 336 7.03 -17.90 -14.76
CA ILE A 336 7.57 -17.41 -13.48
C ILE A 336 7.28 -18.44 -12.38
N PHE A 337 8.33 -18.90 -11.72
CA PHE A 337 8.22 -19.75 -10.53
C PHE A 337 7.36 -19.08 -9.46
N GLN A 338 6.37 -19.80 -8.95
CA GLN A 338 5.57 -19.40 -7.80
C GLN A 338 5.27 -20.63 -6.94
N PRO A 339 5.68 -20.67 -5.65
CA PRO A 339 5.27 -21.73 -4.74
C PRO A 339 3.75 -21.82 -4.65
N ARG A 340 3.20 -22.97 -4.23
CA ARG A 340 1.74 -23.04 -4.00
C ARG A 340 1.36 -22.03 -2.92
N VAL A 341 0.27 -21.33 -3.14
CA VAL A 341 -0.27 -20.38 -2.16
C VAL A 341 -0.73 -21.17 -0.93
N GLU A 342 -0.23 -20.76 0.24
CA GLU A 342 -0.45 -21.42 1.52
C GLU A 342 -0.72 -20.35 2.60
N GLY A 343 -1.69 -20.62 3.48
CA GLY A 343 -2.08 -19.69 4.53
C GLY A 343 -2.97 -18.54 4.05
N GLN A 344 -3.22 -17.59 4.95
CA GLN A 344 -4.10 -16.43 4.68
C GLN A 344 -3.35 -15.30 3.98
N PHE A 345 -4.05 -14.56 3.12
CA PHE A 345 -3.49 -13.45 2.34
C PHE A 345 -4.26 -12.15 2.60
N GLY A 346 -3.54 -11.04 2.74
CA GLY A 346 -4.10 -9.69 2.71
C GLY A 346 -4.01 -9.10 1.32
N ALA A 347 -5.15 -8.85 0.67
CA ALA A 347 -5.23 -8.19 -0.63
C ALA A 347 -5.62 -6.72 -0.48
N PHE A 348 -4.83 -5.80 -1.03
CA PHE A 348 -5.00 -4.36 -0.82
C PHE A 348 -4.77 -3.54 -2.10
N SER A 349 -4.77 -2.20 -1.97
CA SER A 349 -4.75 -1.27 -3.11
C SER A 349 -5.94 -1.52 -4.03
N ALA A 350 -5.74 -1.65 -5.36
CA ALA A 350 -6.86 -1.82 -6.27
C ALA A 350 -7.63 -3.14 -6.06
N PHE A 351 -7.03 -4.18 -5.48
CA PHE A 351 -7.78 -5.38 -5.07
C PHE A 351 -8.92 -4.99 -4.14
N PHE A 352 -8.64 -4.23 -3.09
CA PHE A 352 -9.67 -3.80 -2.15
C PHE A 352 -10.68 -2.85 -2.81
N PHE A 353 -10.23 -1.76 -3.43
CA PHE A 353 -11.16 -0.71 -3.89
C PHE A 353 -12.12 -1.20 -4.98
N VAL A 354 -11.67 -2.08 -5.87
CA VAL A 354 -12.52 -2.64 -6.93
C VAL A 354 -13.51 -3.65 -6.34
N MET A 355 -13.02 -4.59 -5.52
CA MET A 355 -13.88 -5.63 -4.94
C MET A 355 -14.90 -5.05 -3.95
N ASP A 356 -14.53 -4.01 -3.19
CA ASP A 356 -15.42 -3.28 -2.28
C ASP A 356 -16.50 -2.52 -3.05
N PHE A 357 -16.14 -1.81 -4.12
CA PHE A 357 -17.11 -1.10 -4.96
C PHE A 357 -18.16 -2.06 -5.57
N LEU A 358 -17.72 -3.25 -5.99
CA LEU A 358 -18.57 -4.27 -6.60
C LEU A 358 -19.28 -5.16 -5.56
N ASN A 359 -19.06 -4.94 -4.26
CA ASN A 359 -19.57 -5.78 -3.16
C ASN A 359 -19.18 -7.28 -3.26
N LEU A 360 -17.96 -7.57 -3.71
CA LEU A 360 -17.47 -8.94 -3.95
C LEU A 360 -16.51 -9.46 -2.85
N THR A 361 -16.21 -8.66 -1.83
CA THR A 361 -15.14 -8.95 -0.84
C THR A 361 -15.42 -10.15 0.06
N THR A 362 -16.67 -10.55 0.22
CA THR A 362 -17.09 -11.65 1.12
C THR A 362 -17.71 -12.84 0.39
N LEU A 363 -17.87 -12.76 -0.93
CA LEU A 363 -18.52 -13.79 -1.72
C LEU A 363 -17.56 -14.95 -2.01
N SER A 364 -18.11 -16.15 -2.24
CA SER A 364 -17.34 -17.23 -2.85
C SER A 364 -16.91 -16.86 -4.29
N LEU A 365 -15.92 -17.58 -4.82
CA LEU A 365 -15.41 -17.30 -6.17
C LEU A 365 -16.52 -17.39 -7.24
N ASP A 366 -17.39 -18.40 -7.16
CA ASP A 366 -18.46 -18.60 -8.14
C ASP A 366 -19.56 -17.53 -8.02
N GLU A 367 -19.96 -17.18 -6.80
CA GLU A 367 -20.90 -16.06 -6.56
C GLU A 367 -20.31 -14.73 -7.03
N ALA A 368 -19.02 -14.49 -6.79
CA ALA A 368 -18.35 -13.28 -7.22
C ALA A 368 -18.32 -13.15 -8.75
N LYS A 369 -18.07 -14.26 -9.47
CA LYS A 369 -18.15 -14.30 -10.95
C LYS A 369 -19.57 -14.04 -11.45
N GLU A 370 -20.58 -14.61 -10.80
CA GLU A 370 -21.98 -14.41 -11.18
C GLU A 370 -22.42 -12.96 -11.01
N GLU A 371 -22.19 -12.36 -9.83
CA GLU A 371 -22.54 -10.97 -9.53
C GLU A 371 -21.78 -9.99 -10.43
N LEU A 372 -20.49 -10.24 -10.67
CA LEU A 372 -19.72 -9.46 -11.63
C LEU A 372 -20.29 -9.55 -13.06
N GLY A 373 -20.73 -10.74 -13.48
CA GLY A 373 -21.37 -10.95 -14.77
C GLY A 373 -22.63 -10.09 -14.92
N LYS A 374 -23.47 -10.03 -13.88
CA LYS A 374 -24.67 -9.17 -13.82
C LYS A 374 -24.30 -7.68 -13.88
N TYR A 375 -23.29 -7.26 -13.12
CA TYR A 375 -22.79 -5.88 -13.18
C TYR A 375 -22.33 -5.50 -14.60
N CYS A 376 -21.52 -6.34 -15.23
CA CYS A 376 -21.01 -6.13 -16.59
C CYS A 376 -22.14 -6.02 -17.64
N ALA A 377 -23.19 -6.82 -17.51
CA ALA A 377 -24.34 -6.82 -18.43
C ALA A 377 -25.29 -5.61 -18.24
N THR A 378 -25.12 -4.83 -17.18
CA THR A 378 -25.99 -3.68 -16.89
C THR A 378 -25.70 -2.53 -17.85
N PRO A 379 -26.71 -1.93 -18.53
CA PRO A 379 -26.53 -0.80 -19.45
C PRO A 379 -25.81 0.40 -18.83
N TRP A 380 -24.95 1.05 -19.62
CA TRP A 380 -24.10 2.15 -19.17
C TRP A 380 -24.87 3.33 -18.55
N GLU A 381 -26.03 3.67 -19.10
CA GLU A 381 -26.86 4.75 -18.56
C GLU A 381 -27.38 4.44 -17.15
N ILE A 382 -27.73 3.18 -16.87
CA ILE A 382 -28.18 2.75 -15.54
C ILE A 382 -27.02 2.82 -14.54
N ILE A 383 -25.82 2.39 -14.96
CA ILE A 383 -24.61 2.47 -14.12
C ILE A 383 -24.30 3.92 -13.74
N LYS A 384 -24.36 4.86 -14.69
CA LYS A 384 -24.15 6.29 -14.41
C LYS A 384 -25.21 6.85 -13.44
N GLN A 385 -26.48 6.48 -13.62
CA GLN A 385 -27.57 6.93 -12.75
C GLN A 385 -27.41 6.41 -11.31
N ASN A 386 -26.95 5.17 -11.15
CA ASN A 386 -26.75 4.57 -9.83
C ASN A 386 -25.51 5.11 -9.10
N HIS A 387 -24.53 5.66 -9.84
CA HIS A 387 -23.25 6.11 -9.28
C HIS A 387 -22.86 7.54 -9.71
N PRO A 388 -23.70 8.56 -9.47
CA PRO A 388 -23.49 9.91 -10.02
C PRO A 388 -22.25 10.63 -9.46
N ASN A 389 -21.76 10.21 -8.29
CA ASN A 389 -20.62 10.81 -7.61
C ASN A 389 -19.27 10.16 -7.97
N VAL A 390 -19.28 9.09 -8.76
CA VAL A 390 -18.06 8.41 -9.19
C VAL A 390 -17.63 8.98 -10.53
N LYS A 391 -16.35 9.39 -10.65
CA LYS A 391 -15.83 9.88 -11.94
C LYS A 391 -15.98 8.80 -13.00
N GLU A 392 -16.56 9.15 -14.15
CA GLU A 392 -16.90 8.20 -15.22
C GLU A 392 -15.70 7.35 -15.68
N LYS A 393 -14.49 7.94 -15.69
CA LYS A 393 -13.25 7.21 -16.00
C LYS A 393 -13.10 5.94 -15.15
N TYR A 394 -13.31 6.03 -13.83
CA TYR A 394 -13.19 4.88 -12.94
C TYR A 394 -14.42 3.98 -13.06
N LEU A 395 -15.61 4.58 -13.16
CA LEU A 395 -16.87 3.85 -13.22
C LEU A 395 -16.94 2.90 -14.43
N ALA A 396 -16.46 3.35 -15.59
CA ALA A 396 -16.43 2.57 -16.82
C ALA A 396 -15.46 1.36 -16.75
N GLU A 397 -14.47 1.39 -15.85
CA GLU A 397 -13.41 0.39 -15.77
C GLU A 397 -13.71 -0.75 -14.77
N TYR A 398 -14.78 -0.67 -13.96
CA TYR A 398 -15.01 -1.65 -12.90
C TYR A 398 -15.37 -3.05 -13.42
N CYS A 399 -16.12 -3.17 -14.52
CA CYS A 399 -16.40 -4.48 -15.13
C CYS A 399 -15.10 -5.17 -15.56
N PHE A 400 -14.25 -4.46 -16.31
CA PHE A 400 -12.92 -4.94 -16.69
C PHE A 400 -12.06 -5.25 -15.46
N SER A 401 -11.97 -4.32 -14.50
CA SER A 401 -11.07 -4.44 -13.35
C SER A 401 -11.47 -5.59 -12.43
N GLY A 402 -12.77 -5.79 -12.19
CA GLY A 402 -13.28 -6.93 -11.43
C GLY A 402 -12.97 -8.24 -12.15
N THR A 403 -13.20 -8.30 -13.46
CA THR A 403 -12.92 -9.51 -14.26
C THR A 403 -11.43 -9.83 -14.23
N TYR A 404 -10.58 -8.81 -14.34
CA TYR A 404 -9.14 -8.93 -14.24
C TYR A 404 -8.69 -9.44 -12.88
N ILE A 405 -9.24 -8.92 -11.78
CA ILE A 405 -8.90 -9.38 -10.43
C ILE A 405 -9.26 -10.86 -10.24
N LEU A 406 -10.47 -11.27 -10.61
CA LEU A 406 -10.88 -12.67 -10.49
C LEU A 406 -9.99 -13.58 -11.34
N THR A 407 -9.71 -13.19 -12.59
CA THR A 407 -8.82 -13.94 -13.51
C THR A 407 -7.40 -14.03 -12.95
N LEU A 408 -6.84 -12.92 -12.45
CA LEU A 408 -5.48 -12.90 -11.88
C LEU A 408 -5.37 -13.80 -10.65
N LEU A 409 -6.33 -13.73 -9.74
CA LEU A 409 -6.30 -14.51 -8.51
C LEU A 409 -6.49 -16.01 -8.80
N GLU A 410 -7.48 -16.36 -9.61
CA GLU A 410 -7.80 -17.75 -9.93
C GLU A 410 -6.80 -18.35 -10.93
N ASP A 411 -6.74 -17.80 -12.15
CA ASP A 411 -5.96 -18.38 -13.24
C ASP A 411 -4.46 -18.06 -13.13
N GLY A 412 -4.12 -16.89 -12.57
CA GLY A 412 -2.73 -16.44 -12.46
C GLY A 412 -2.03 -16.93 -11.18
N TYR A 413 -2.63 -16.68 -10.02
CA TYR A 413 -2.06 -17.01 -8.71
C TYR A 413 -2.55 -18.34 -8.12
N ASN A 414 -3.48 -19.02 -8.79
CA ASN A 414 -4.00 -20.33 -8.40
C ASN A 414 -4.79 -20.32 -7.07
N PHE A 415 -5.54 -19.24 -6.81
CA PHE A 415 -6.60 -19.20 -5.78
C PHE A 415 -7.91 -19.77 -6.35
N THR A 416 -8.12 -21.05 -6.11
CA THR A 416 -9.32 -21.80 -6.53
C THR A 416 -10.46 -21.65 -5.52
N SER A 417 -11.64 -22.22 -5.83
CA SER A 417 -12.77 -22.25 -4.89
C SER A 417 -12.44 -22.87 -3.52
N HIS A 418 -11.39 -23.70 -3.41
CA HIS A 418 -10.98 -24.31 -2.15
C HIS A 418 -10.25 -23.36 -1.18
N ASN A 419 -9.48 -22.40 -1.69
CA ASN A 419 -8.65 -21.48 -0.91
C ASN A 419 -9.01 -20.01 -1.14
N TRP A 420 -10.09 -19.72 -1.86
CA TRP A 420 -10.58 -18.36 -2.09
C TRP A 420 -10.83 -17.58 -0.79
N GLN A 421 -11.37 -18.26 0.23
CA GLN A 421 -11.67 -17.68 1.54
C GLN A 421 -10.42 -17.35 2.37
N ASP A 422 -9.24 -17.78 1.94
CA ASP A 422 -7.98 -17.40 2.57
C ASP A 422 -7.57 -15.95 2.22
N ILE A 423 -8.21 -15.33 1.23
CA ILE A 423 -7.98 -13.95 0.83
C ILE A 423 -8.87 -13.00 1.65
N LYS A 424 -8.23 -12.08 2.37
CA LYS A 424 -8.87 -10.97 3.08
C LYS A 424 -8.62 -9.67 2.34
N PHE A 425 -9.67 -9.00 1.87
CA PHE A 425 -9.56 -7.68 1.24
C PHE A 425 -9.43 -6.59 2.31
N ILE A 426 -8.29 -5.90 2.34
CA ILE A 426 -7.93 -4.96 3.42
C ILE A 426 -8.02 -3.50 2.93
N LYS A 427 -8.97 -2.75 3.51
CA LYS A 427 -9.20 -1.32 3.22
C LYS A 427 -8.04 -0.42 3.64
N LYS A 428 -7.71 -0.51 4.93
CA LYS A 428 -6.70 0.34 5.57
C LYS A 428 -5.44 -0.48 5.74
N VAL A 429 -4.62 -0.45 4.70
CA VAL A 429 -3.20 -0.66 4.88
C VAL A 429 -2.67 0.71 5.28
N CYS A 430 -2.36 0.96 6.56
CA CYS A 430 -1.46 2.07 6.87
C CYS A 430 -0.22 1.80 6.05
N THR A 431 0.10 2.61 5.05
CA THR A 431 1.07 2.26 4.01
C THR A 431 2.50 2.26 4.56
N LEU A 432 2.81 1.30 5.43
CA LEU A 432 4.17 1.04 5.91
C LEU A 432 5.04 0.46 4.79
N LYS A 433 4.55 0.46 3.53
CA LYS A 433 5.22 -0.01 2.31
C LYS A 433 6.56 0.66 2.07
N LEU A 434 6.98 1.65 2.86
CA LEU A 434 8.29 2.28 2.74
C LEU A 434 8.99 2.45 4.11
N LEU A 435 8.57 1.73 5.16
CA LEU A 435 9.24 1.79 6.46
C LEU A 435 10.65 1.19 6.47
N LYS A 436 10.98 0.36 5.48
CA LYS A 436 12.36 -0.07 5.24
C LYS A 436 13.17 0.96 4.43
N ILE A 437 12.56 2.03 3.93
CA ILE A 437 13.31 3.23 3.57
C ILE A 437 13.65 4.03 4.85
N LEU A 438 12.75 4.04 5.84
CA LEU A 438 13.06 4.48 7.20
C LEU A 438 13.93 3.46 7.98
N TYR A 439 14.55 2.47 7.32
CA TYR A 439 15.24 1.34 7.95
C TYR A 439 16.31 1.76 8.96
N ASN A 440 17.11 2.75 8.63
CA ASN A 440 18.13 3.28 9.54
C ASN A 440 17.50 3.95 10.78
N SER A 441 16.33 4.56 10.65
CA SER A 441 15.62 5.19 11.79
C SER A 441 14.86 4.17 12.63
N LEU A 442 14.29 3.13 12.02
CA LEU A 442 13.36 2.21 12.67
C LEU A 442 14.00 0.89 13.10
N PHE A 443 14.98 0.37 12.37
CA PHE A 443 15.45 -1.01 12.51
C PHE A 443 16.89 -1.21 13.04
N GLN A 444 17.72 -0.17 13.21
CA GLN A 444 18.91 -0.26 14.10
C GLN A 444 19.59 1.08 14.41
N GLN A 445 19.95 1.29 15.69
CA GLN A 445 21.14 2.05 16.09
C GLN A 445 22.09 1.02 16.70
N HIS A 446 22.87 0.33 15.86
CA HIS A 446 24.12 -0.29 16.30
C HIS A 446 25.07 -0.35 15.12
N ASN A 447 26.21 0.33 15.29
CA ASN A 447 27.39 0.17 14.46
C ASN A 447 27.72 -1.32 14.33
N LEU A 448 27.75 -1.84 13.10
CA LEU A 448 28.55 -3.01 12.79
C LEU A 448 29.99 -2.55 12.55
N SER A 449 30.69 -2.27 13.65
CA SER A 449 32.13 -2.48 13.71
C SER A 449 32.36 -3.86 14.33
N ASN A 450 33.02 -4.73 13.56
CA ASN A 450 33.51 -6.08 13.87
C ASN A 450 32.51 -7.25 13.72
N CYS A 451 32.56 -7.92 12.56
CA CYS A 451 33.17 -9.25 12.41
C CYS A 451 33.64 -9.43 10.97
#